data_AF-A0A4U5VNS2-F1
#
_entry.id   AF-A0A4U5VNS2-F1
#
_cell.length_a   1.000
_cell.length_b   1.000
_cell.length_c   1.000
_cell.angle_alpha   90.00
_cell.angle_beta   90.00
_cell.angle_gamma   90.00
#
_symmetry.space_group_name_H-M   'P 1'
#
loop_
_entity.id
_entity.type
_entity.pdbx_description
1 polymer ?
#
loop_
_entity_poly.entity_id
_entity_poly.type
_entity_poly.pdbx_seq_one_letter_code
_entity_poly.pdbx_strand_id
1 'polypeptide(L)'
;MEEDPAVIESATYLFERHPTTSTLLRYQRGVLHVLKGSQVLSTRYHDVILVGHGSNGANGAAQLAGYGPEELAKFVVKIQSIFGHLGTVSLVSCNLGNELHFVSQLLQVLRSLSVETKLHLHNSFLSVNSDGQIMTRTGGVWRSHDNSKRVIAELDQRGNLITRSELGCAGPVFPSYKGNVLYLQTLEWPSHPQMFVPMELRKKYPSIDCLEGLTWSLFFEENDRRRAPNYVPDLDQRHLKAIWLTEPGPDEKNIIYKHIVNIQDLLVEIRYNAREEVTSDLYYVLNDCIYRVYSRNLSVSLVGKFMSGDSKAEIENFRLTFNEDQRETSLQELRQGLKDTKFNDFCRQTFQYQQCNYNCERWGRYFMTAVFSASVRNFRTFSLFLMSVIGCEVGRLRGNESPLCTAFVGADHPMVTDQPWPDRSMKRGFYGCTVDNYDMAPQNKQIWLDQVVAKENDLYVKAKQMMNTVDHDEQTELDIFGKVKVMNKYVFSSFMESFRVFFYAERPDMFCLMLI
;
A
#
# COMPACT_ATOMS: atom_id res chain seq x y z
N MET A 1 4.02 -26.31 -1.78
CA MET A 1 4.83 -26.33 -0.53
C MET A 1 4.01 -25.97 0.70
N GLU A 2 2.81 -25.43 0.51
CA GLU A 2 1.82 -25.10 1.54
C GLU A 2 0.50 -25.81 1.23
N GLU A 3 -0.36 -25.90 2.24
CA GLU A 3 -1.75 -26.36 2.11
C GLU A 3 -2.68 -25.16 1.86
N ASP A 4 -2.34 -24.35 0.85
CA ASP A 4 -3.14 -23.22 0.40
C ASP A 4 -3.82 -23.56 -0.94
N PRO A 5 -5.12 -23.23 -1.14
CA PRO A 5 -5.83 -23.52 -2.39
C PRO A 5 -5.15 -22.99 -3.66
N ALA A 6 -4.58 -21.79 -3.65
CA ALA A 6 -3.90 -21.19 -4.79
C ALA A 6 -2.59 -21.93 -5.11
N VAL A 7 -1.87 -22.37 -4.08
CA VAL A 7 -0.63 -23.16 -4.22
C VAL A 7 -0.94 -24.56 -4.75
N ILE A 8 -1.97 -25.22 -4.20
CA ILE A 8 -2.39 -26.56 -4.62
C ILE A 8 -2.88 -26.53 -6.07
N GLU A 9 -3.72 -25.56 -6.42
CA GLU A 9 -4.22 -25.37 -7.78
C GLU A 9 -3.06 -25.12 -8.75
N SER A 10 -2.17 -24.17 -8.43
CA SER A 10 -1.05 -23.82 -9.31
C SER A 10 -0.11 -25.00 -9.55
N ALA A 11 0.23 -25.76 -8.50
CA ALA A 11 1.05 -26.95 -8.62
C ALA A 11 0.35 -28.04 -9.45
N THR A 12 -0.96 -28.16 -9.32
CA THR A 12 -1.78 -29.13 -10.08
C THR A 12 -1.79 -28.77 -11.57
N TYR A 13 -2.06 -27.52 -11.94
CA TYR A 13 -2.05 -27.10 -13.34
C TYR A 13 -0.67 -27.19 -13.99
N LEU A 14 0.41 -26.88 -13.24
CA LEU A 14 1.78 -27.09 -13.73
C LEU A 14 2.07 -28.58 -14.02
N PHE A 15 1.58 -29.48 -13.17
CA PHE A 15 1.67 -30.92 -13.41
C PHE A 15 0.86 -31.36 -14.64
N GLU A 16 -0.38 -30.87 -14.77
CA GLU A 16 -1.30 -31.24 -15.85
C GLU A 16 -0.84 -30.77 -17.24
N ARG A 17 0.08 -29.80 -17.30
CA ARG A 17 0.74 -29.42 -18.55
C ARG A 17 1.58 -30.56 -19.15
N HIS A 18 2.25 -31.36 -18.32
CA HIS A 18 3.14 -32.45 -18.75
C HIS A 18 3.03 -33.68 -17.83
N PRO A 19 1.85 -34.33 -17.72
CA PRO A 19 1.58 -35.31 -16.67
C PRO A 19 2.34 -36.63 -16.84
N THR A 20 2.76 -36.96 -18.06
CA THR A 20 3.51 -38.19 -18.37
C THR A 20 4.99 -38.11 -18.01
N THR A 21 5.53 -36.90 -17.84
CA THR A 21 6.95 -36.66 -17.54
C THR A 21 7.17 -35.91 -16.22
N SER A 22 6.10 -35.62 -15.48
CA SER A 22 6.14 -34.86 -14.23
C SER A 22 5.73 -35.74 -13.05
N THR A 23 6.20 -35.38 -11.86
CA THR A 23 5.75 -35.96 -10.60
C THR A 23 5.28 -34.84 -9.69
N LEU A 24 4.04 -34.93 -9.20
CA LEU A 24 3.50 -33.96 -8.25
C LEU A 24 3.80 -34.43 -6.84
N LEU A 25 4.53 -33.60 -6.10
CA LEU A 25 4.97 -33.88 -4.73
C LEU A 25 4.34 -32.90 -3.76
N ARG A 26 3.98 -33.38 -2.57
CA ARG A 26 3.65 -32.56 -1.41
C ARG A 26 4.73 -32.68 -0.36
N TYR A 27 5.16 -31.54 0.15
CA TYR A 27 6.04 -31.49 1.33
C TYR A 27 5.21 -31.18 2.58
N GLN A 28 5.30 -32.03 3.60
CA GLN A 28 4.59 -31.83 4.86
C GLN A 28 5.45 -32.33 6.02
N ARG A 29 5.70 -31.47 7.01
CA ARG A 29 6.42 -31.79 8.26
C ARG A 29 7.73 -32.56 8.05
N GLY A 30 8.57 -32.12 7.10
CA GLY A 30 9.87 -32.78 6.82
C GLY A 30 9.83 -33.92 5.80
N VAL A 31 8.65 -34.35 5.37
CA VAL A 31 8.47 -35.54 4.52
C VAL A 31 7.93 -35.14 3.14
N LEU A 32 8.44 -35.80 2.08
CA LEU A 32 7.95 -35.67 0.72
C LEU A 32 6.99 -36.82 0.43
N HIS A 33 5.78 -36.48 -0.01
CA HIS A 33 4.74 -37.42 -0.41
C HIS A 33 4.48 -37.28 -1.90
N VAL A 34 4.48 -38.40 -2.63
CA VAL A 34 4.05 -38.41 -4.03
C VAL A 34 2.53 -38.37 -4.06
N LEU A 35 1.97 -37.38 -4.76
CA LEU A 35 0.52 -37.25 -4.96
C LEU A 35 0.08 -37.83 -6.31
N LYS A 36 0.83 -37.52 -7.38
CA LYS A 36 0.57 -37.98 -8.76
C LYS A 36 1.88 -38.21 -9.52
N GLY A 37 1.87 -39.08 -10.52
CA GLY A 37 3.02 -39.41 -11.36
C GLY A 37 3.76 -40.68 -10.92
N SER A 38 4.72 -41.12 -11.73
CA SER A 38 5.54 -42.30 -11.45
C SER A 38 6.97 -41.89 -11.10
N GLN A 39 7.57 -42.54 -10.11
CA GLN A 39 8.99 -42.39 -9.76
C GLN A 39 9.84 -43.08 -10.84
N VAL A 40 9.95 -42.48 -12.02
CA VAL A 40 10.85 -42.96 -13.06
C VAL A 40 12.22 -42.36 -12.79
N LEU A 41 13.14 -43.18 -12.27
CA LEU A 41 14.57 -42.85 -12.19
C LEU A 41 15.09 -42.67 -13.62
N SER A 42 15.37 -41.42 -13.99
CA SER A 42 15.93 -41.07 -15.28
C SER A 42 17.38 -40.65 -15.10
N THR A 43 18.23 -40.94 -16.09
CA THR A 43 19.60 -40.42 -16.13
C THR A 43 19.68 -38.98 -16.63
N ARG A 44 18.54 -38.37 -16.98
CA ARG A 44 18.46 -36.98 -17.45
C ARG A 44 18.40 -36.00 -16.28
N TYR A 45 18.84 -34.79 -16.53
CA TYR A 45 18.67 -33.67 -15.60
C TYR A 45 17.19 -33.39 -15.36
N HIS A 46 16.79 -33.27 -14.09
CA HIS A 46 15.43 -32.96 -13.67
C HIS A 46 15.30 -31.48 -13.31
N ASP A 47 14.27 -30.82 -13.86
CA ASP A 47 13.88 -29.49 -13.40
C ASP A 47 12.99 -29.62 -12.16
N VAL A 48 13.28 -28.82 -11.14
CA VAL A 48 12.56 -28.80 -9.86
C VAL A 48 11.74 -27.54 -9.79
N ILE A 49 10.43 -27.67 -9.61
CA ILE A 49 9.51 -26.53 -9.53
C ILE A 49 8.94 -26.45 -8.12
N LEU A 50 9.24 -25.34 -7.44
CA LEU A 50 8.78 -25.05 -6.08
C LEU A 50 7.68 -24.01 -6.12
N VAL A 51 6.49 -24.43 -5.73
CA VAL A 51 5.29 -23.59 -5.73
C VAL A 51 4.93 -23.28 -4.28
N GLY A 52 4.83 -21.99 -3.98
CA GLY A 52 4.49 -21.47 -2.66
C GLY A 52 4.31 -19.96 -2.70
N HIS A 53 3.77 -19.44 -1.62
CA HIS A 53 3.69 -18.01 -1.39
C HIS A 53 5.06 -17.44 -1.00
N GLY A 54 5.36 -16.25 -1.47
CA GLY A 54 6.47 -15.47 -0.93
C GLY A 54 6.06 -14.94 0.44
N SER A 55 6.99 -14.77 1.37
CA SER A 55 6.70 -14.12 2.66
C SER A 55 7.97 -13.52 3.23
N ASN A 56 7.84 -12.70 4.27
CA ASN A 56 8.97 -12.25 5.07
C ASN A 56 8.88 -12.92 6.44
N GLY A 57 9.97 -13.55 6.86
CA GLY A 57 10.10 -14.11 8.21
C GLY A 57 10.08 -13.01 9.28
N ALA A 58 10.05 -13.40 10.55
CA ALA A 58 9.97 -12.47 11.69
C ALA A 58 11.12 -11.43 11.76
N ASN A 59 12.25 -11.72 11.12
CA ASN A 59 13.41 -10.84 11.00
C ASN A 59 13.42 -10.00 9.71
N GLY A 60 12.36 -10.07 8.89
CA GLY A 60 12.26 -9.40 7.60
C GLY A 60 12.95 -10.13 6.44
N ALA A 61 13.54 -11.32 6.67
CA ALA A 61 14.18 -12.08 5.60
C ALA A 61 13.13 -12.75 4.68
N ALA A 62 13.32 -12.67 3.37
CA ALA A 62 12.43 -13.30 2.41
C ALA A 62 12.41 -14.83 2.55
N GLN A 63 11.24 -15.43 2.31
CA GLN A 63 10.95 -16.84 2.45
C GLN A 63 10.03 -17.31 1.32
N LEU A 64 10.12 -18.58 0.94
CA LEU A 64 9.16 -19.27 0.10
C LEU A 64 8.41 -20.28 0.96
N ALA A 65 7.09 -20.19 1.04
CA ALA A 65 6.27 -21.08 1.85
C ALA A 65 6.64 -21.10 3.34
N GLY A 66 7.13 -19.96 3.86
CA GLY A 66 7.67 -19.85 5.22
C GLY A 66 9.05 -20.48 5.41
N TYR A 67 9.70 -20.96 4.34
CA TYR A 67 11.03 -21.57 4.37
C TYR A 67 12.09 -20.59 3.87
N GLY A 68 13.18 -20.47 4.63
CA GLY A 68 14.35 -19.68 4.24
C GLY A 68 15.26 -20.43 3.26
N PRO A 69 16.35 -19.76 2.81
CA PRO A 69 17.33 -20.34 1.91
C PRO A 69 17.88 -21.70 2.36
N GLU A 70 18.19 -21.85 3.66
CA GLU A 70 18.78 -23.06 4.23
C GLU A 70 17.81 -24.24 4.18
N GLU A 71 16.55 -24.03 4.55
CA GLU A 71 15.52 -25.06 4.50
C GLU A 71 15.20 -25.47 3.06
N LEU A 72 15.12 -24.51 2.15
CA LEU A 72 14.87 -24.78 0.73
C LEU A 72 16.03 -25.56 0.09
N ALA A 73 17.27 -25.24 0.43
CA ALA A 73 18.43 -25.98 -0.07
C ALA A 73 18.40 -27.45 0.39
N LYS A 74 18.06 -27.70 1.66
CA LYS A 74 17.87 -29.08 2.17
C LYS A 74 16.78 -29.82 1.41
N PHE A 75 15.69 -29.13 1.05
CA PHE A 75 14.63 -29.69 0.23
C PHE A 75 15.16 -30.09 -1.16
N VAL A 76 15.91 -29.20 -1.82
CA VAL A 76 16.43 -29.44 -3.18
C VAL A 76 17.38 -30.62 -3.19
N VAL A 77 18.28 -30.70 -2.20
CA VAL A 77 19.19 -31.84 -2.00
C VAL A 77 18.42 -33.15 -1.78
N LYS A 78 17.33 -33.12 -1.02
CA LYS A 78 16.47 -34.30 -0.81
C LYS A 78 15.78 -34.75 -2.10
N ILE A 79 15.39 -33.84 -2.98
CA ILE A 79 14.88 -34.20 -4.30
C ILE A 79 15.99 -34.79 -5.17
N GLN A 80 17.17 -34.17 -5.19
CA GLN A 80 18.31 -34.68 -5.95
C GLN A 80 18.68 -36.12 -5.54
N SER A 81 18.65 -36.43 -4.24
CA SER A 81 18.97 -37.78 -3.77
C SER A 81 17.93 -38.83 -4.16
N ILE A 82 16.66 -38.44 -4.33
CA ILE A 82 15.56 -39.34 -4.72
C ILE A 82 15.49 -39.52 -6.24
N PHE A 83 15.66 -38.44 -7.00
CA PHE A 83 15.38 -38.41 -8.44
C PHE A 83 16.63 -38.31 -9.33
N GLY A 84 17.80 -38.00 -8.77
CA GLY A 84 19.05 -37.88 -9.52
C GLY A 84 19.44 -36.43 -9.83
N HIS A 85 20.22 -36.24 -10.91
CA HIS A 85 20.83 -34.95 -11.23
C HIS A 85 19.79 -33.85 -11.51
N LEU A 86 20.05 -32.64 -11.00
CA LEU A 86 19.17 -31.49 -11.16
C LEU A 86 19.66 -30.57 -12.29
N GLY A 87 18.73 -30.14 -13.14
CA GLY A 87 18.96 -29.11 -14.15
C GLY A 87 18.74 -27.73 -13.54
N THR A 88 17.48 -27.31 -13.48
CA THR A 88 17.09 -25.98 -13.00
C THR A 88 16.16 -26.05 -11.81
N VAL A 89 16.27 -25.08 -10.90
CA VAL A 89 15.29 -24.90 -9.81
C VAL A 89 14.45 -23.66 -10.09
N SER A 90 13.16 -23.86 -10.34
CA SER A 90 12.21 -22.77 -10.56
C SER A 90 11.43 -22.49 -9.27
N LEU A 91 11.52 -21.26 -8.77
CA LEU A 91 10.73 -20.79 -7.63
C LEU A 91 9.52 -20.02 -8.17
N VAL A 92 8.37 -20.68 -8.15
CA VAL A 92 7.09 -20.12 -8.61
C VAL A 92 6.42 -19.47 -7.41
N SER A 93 6.75 -18.19 -7.23
CA SER A 93 6.20 -17.28 -6.21
C SER A 93 6.16 -15.86 -6.80
N CYS A 94 5.20 -15.04 -6.37
CA CYS A 94 5.24 -13.61 -6.66
C CYS A 94 6.59 -13.01 -6.22
N ASN A 95 7.08 -12.02 -6.97
CA ASN A 95 8.13 -11.05 -6.61
C ASN A 95 9.46 -11.54 -5.98
N LEU A 96 9.68 -12.84 -5.80
CA LEU A 96 10.87 -13.40 -5.15
C LEU A 96 12.16 -13.11 -5.94
N GLY A 97 12.05 -12.83 -7.25
CA GLY A 97 13.16 -12.38 -8.09
C GLY A 97 13.70 -10.99 -7.72
N ASN A 98 12.98 -10.21 -6.91
CA ASN A 98 13.46 -8.93 -6.38
C ASN A 98 14.34 -9.11 -5.12
N GLU A 99 14.30 -10.29 -4.49
CA GLU A 99 14.96 -10.57 -3.21
C GLU A 99 16.39 -11.09 -3.42
N LEU A 100 17.27 -10.22 -3.91
CA LEU A 100 18.63 -10.62 -4.33
C LEU A 100 19.46 -11.25 -3.20
N HIS A 101 19.27 -10.82 -1.95
CA HIS A 101 19.95 -11.43 -0.80
C HIS A 101 19.52 -12.89 -0.61
N PHE A 102 18.22 -13.15 -0.62
CA PHE A 102 17.66 -14.50 -0.54
C PHE A 102 18.16 -15.38 -1.68
N VAL A 103 18.12 -14.86 -2.91
CA VAL A 103 18.58 -15.57 -4.12
C VAL A 103 20.07 -15.92 -4.00
N SER A 104 20.90 -14.96 -3.60
CA SER A 104 22.34 -15.16 -3.38
C SER A 104 22.60 -16.23 -2.32
N GLN A 105 21.96 -16.11 -1.17
CA GLN A 105 22.13 -17.02 -0.03
C GLN A 105 21.69 -18.44 -0.41
N LEU A 106 20.54 -18.61 -1.08
CA LEU A 106 20.06 -19.93 -1.51
C LEU A 106 21.05 -20.60 -2.45
N LEU A 107 21.54 -19.88 -3.46
CA LEU A 107 22.55 -20.42 -4.39
C LEU A 107 23.87 -20.77 -3.68
N GLN A 108 24.30 -19.96 -2.71
CA GLN A 108 25.51 -20.22 -1.94
C GLN A 108 25.37 -21.47 -1.08
N VAL A 109 24.22 -21.66 -0.42
CA VAL A 109 23.94 -22.86 0.38
C VAL A 109 23.80 -24.09 -0.53
N LEU A 110 23.16 -23.98 -1.69
CA LEU A 110 23.10 -25.08 -2.66
C LEU A 110 24.50 -25.49 -3.12
N ARG A 111 25.36 -24.53 -3.46
CA ARG A 111 26.75 -24.79 -3.86
C ARG A 111 27.56 -25.44 -2.73
N SER A 112 27.40 -24.99 -1.48
CA SER A 112 28.10 -25.61 -0.34
C SER A 112 27.65 -27.05 -0.08
N LEU A 113 26.44 -27.41 -0.53
CA LEU A 113 25.91 -28.77 -0.53
C LEU A 113 26.18 -29.53 -1.85
N SER A 114 27.11 -29.05 -2.67
CA SER A 114 27.50 -29.64 -3.98
C SER A 114 26.38 -29.71 -5.01
N VAL A 115 25.42 -28.77 -4.95
CA VAL A 115 24.37 -28.59 -5.95
C VAL A 115 24.67 -27.33 -6.78
N GLU A 116 25.20 -27.54 -7.99
CA GLU A 116 25.35 -26.46 -8.97
C GLU A 116 24.11 -26.40 -9.87
N THR A 117 23.38 -25.29 -9.80
CA THR A 117 22.14 -25.10 -10.57
C THR A 117 21.88 -23.61 -10.83
N LYS A 118 20.86 -23.33 -11.62
CA LYS A 118 20.32 -21.99 -11.85
C LYS A 118 18.98 -21.87 -11.15
N LEU A 119 18.66 -20.67 -10.69
CA LEU A 119 17.34 -20.34 -10.20
C LEU A 119 16.54 -19.61 -11.27
N HIS A 120 15.30 -20.03 -11.50
CA HIS A 120 14.30 -19.27 -12.24
C HIS A 120 13.29 -18.67 -11.27
N LEU A 121 13.16 -17.35 -11.27
CA LEU A 121 12.23 -16.61 -10.42
C LEU A 121 11.45 -15.58 -11.25
N HIS A 122 10.51 -14.88 -10.61
CA HIS A 122 9.82 -13.76 -11.23
C HIS A 122 9.81 -12.52 -10.33
N ASN A 123 9.81 -11.35 -10.95
CA ASN A 123 9.76 -10.03 -10.28
C ASN A 123 8.36 -9.37 -10.37
N SER A 124 7.32 -10.18 -10.56
CA SER A 124 5.94 -9.73 -10.71
C SER A 124 4.98 -10.64 -9.94
N PHE A 125 3.70 -10.26 -9.90
CA PHE A 125 2.66 -11.15 -9.40
C PHE A 125 2.48 -12.35 -10.32
N LEU A 126 2.33 -13.53 -9.74
CA LEU A 126 2.17 -14.79 -10.44
C LEU A 126 0.82 -15.43 -10.15
N SER A 127 0.31 -16.12 -11.15
CA SER A 127 -0.77 -17.10 -11.05
C SER A 127 -0.47 -18.19 -12.08
N VAL A 128 -1.07 -19.37 -11.96
CA VAL A 128 -1.01 -20.40 -13.00
C VAL A 128 -2.42 -20.63 -13.52
N ASN A 129 -2.60 -20.59 -14.84
CA ASN A 129 -3.90 -20.88 -15.43
C ASN A 129 -4.14 -22.39 -15.59
N SER A 130 -5.34 -22.78 -16.00
CA SER A 130 -5.72 -24.18 -16.21
C SER A 130 -4.88 -24.93 -17.25
N ASP A 131 -4.18 -24.21 -18.14
CA ASP A 131 -3.28 -24.80 -19.14
C ASP A 131 -1.85 -24.99 -18.61
N GLY A 132 -1.61 -24.71 -17.33
CA GLY A 132 -0.28 -24.75 -16.72
C GLY A 132 0.67 -23.66 -17.22
N GLN A 133 0.14 -22.55 -17.73
CA GLN A 133 0.91 -21.38 -18.10
C GLN A 133 1.09 -20.46 -16.89
N ILE A 134 2.32 -20.00 -16.67
CA ILE A 134 2.60 -18.97 -15.68
C ILE A 134 2.09 -17.64 -16.24
N MET A 135 1.17 -17.05 -15.49
CA MET A 135 0.56 -15.76 -15.73
C MET A 135 1.26 -14.72 -14.87
N THR A 136 1.67 -13.61 -15.46
CA THR A 136 2.27 -12.47 -14.76
C THR A 136 1.31 -11.30 -14.77
N ARG A 137 1.31 -10.48 -13.71
CA ARG A 137 0.46 -9.28 -13.64
C ARG A 137 1.31 -8.01 -13.65
N THR A 138 1.03 -7.12 -14.59
CA THR A 138 1.65 -5.79 -14.69
C THR A 138 0.58 -4.74 -14.97
N GLY A 139 0.58 -3.63 -14.21
CA GLY A 139 -0.41 -2.56 -14.40
C GLY A 139 -1.86 -3.04 -14.20
N GLY A 140 -2.07 -4.03 -13.33
CA GLY A 140 -3.39 -4.61 -13.04
C GLY A 140 -3.88 -5.65 -14.04
N VAL A 141 -3.15 -5.88 -15.15
CA VAL A 141 -3.55 -6.76 -16.25
C VAL A 141 -2.69 -8.03 -16.27
N TRP A 142 -3.33 -9.19 -16.50
CA TRP A 142 -2.67 -10.48 -16.62
C TRP A 142 -2.12 -10.73 -18.02
N ARG A 143 -0.94 -11.32 -18.10
CA ARG A 143 -0.26 -11.70 -19.33
C ARG A 143 0.31 -13.11 -19.21
N SER A 144 0.36 -13.86 -20.31
CA SER A 144 1.15 -15.10 -20.36
C SER A 144 2.48 -14.85 -21.08
N HIS A 145 3.49 -15.68 -20.82
CA HIS A 145 4.80 -15.65 -21.51
C HIS A 145 5.51 -14.28 -21.46
N ASP A 146 5.37 -13.53 -20.36
CA ASP A 146 6.07 -12.26 -20.19
C ASP A 146 7.49 -12.49 -19.65
N ASN A 147 8.41 -12.78 -20.58
CA ASN A 147 9.81 -13.07 -20.25
C ASN A 147 10.52 -11.88 -19.57
N SER A 148 10.02 -10.65 -19.77
CA SER A 148 10.56 -9.45 -19.09
C SER A 148 10.44 -9.52 -17.57
N LYS A 149 9.55 -10.40 -17.07
CA LYS A 149 9.32 -10.60 -15.64
C LYS A 149 10.05 -11.80 -15.06
N ARG A 150 10.72 -12.57 -15.89
CA ARG A 150 11.49 -13.74 -15.48
C ARG A 150 12.93 -13.32 -15.16
N VAL A 151 13.41 -13.79 -14.02
CA VAL A 151 14.78 -13.58 -13.53
C VAL A 151 15.47 -14.93 -13.52
N ILE A 152 16.61 -15.02 -14.20
CA ILE A 152 17.50 -16.17 -14.16
C ILE A 152 18.71 -15.80 -13.32
N ALA A 153 18.95 -16.54 -12.24
CA ALA A 153 20.03 -16.28 -11.31
C ALA A 153 20.98 -17.48 -11.21
N GLU A 154 22.28 -17.22 -11.23
CA GLU A 154 23.34 -18.21 -11.07
C GLU A 154 24.54 -17.59 -10.35
N LEU A 155 25.40 -18.40 -9.76
CA LEU A 155 26.67 -17.93 -9.21
C LEU A 155 27.79 -18.12 -10.23
N ASP A 156 28.65 -17.13 -10.38
CA ASP A 156 29.88 -17.25 -11.18
C ASP A 156 30.91 -18.19 -10.51
N GLN A 157 32.05 -18.40 -11.17
CA GLN A 157 33.14 -19.22 -10.64
C GLN A 157 33.76 -18.67 -9.35
N ARG A 158 33.61 -17.36 -9.09
CA ARG A 158 34.14 -16.67 -7.91
C ARG A 158 33.12 -16.65 -6.75
N GLY A 159 31.88 -17.07 -6.97
CA GLY A 159 30.81 -17.03 -5.97
C GLY A 159 29.97 -15.75 -5.98
N ASN A 160 30.10 -14.91 -7.00
CA ASN A 160 29.25 -13.72 -7.16
C ASN A 160 27.94 -14.06 -7.86
N LEU A 161 26.85 -13.42 -7.43
CA LEU A 161 25.55 -13.55 -8.07
C LEU A 161 25.54 -12.86 -9.43
N ILE A 162 25.15 -13.61 -10.46
CA ILE A 162 24.82 -13.10 -11.79
C ILE A 162 23.31 -13.26 -11.99
N THR A 163 22.62 -12.16 -12.24
CA THR A 163 21.21 -12.15 -12.63
C THR A 163 21.06 -11.72 -14.07
N ARG A 164 20.28 -12.46 -14.85
CA ARG A 164 19.89 -12.12 -16.22
C ARG A 164 18.38 -11.98 -16.28
N SER A 165 17.91 -10.86 -16.80
CA SER A 165 16.53 -10.74 -17.27
C SER A 165 16.48 -11.23 -18.72
N GLU A 166 15.50 -12.07 -19.07
CA GLU A 166 15.28 -12.43 -20.47
C GLU A 166 14.69 -11.21 -21.19
N LEU A 167 15.43 -10.69 -22.17
CA LEU A 167 14.88 -9.73 -23.14
C LEU A 167 13.86 -10.49 -23.99
N GLY A 168 12.58 -10.13 -23.87
CA GLY A 168 11.52 -10.80 -24.62
C GLY A 168 10.25 -9.98 -24.73
N CYS A 169 9.45 -10.28 -25.75
CA CYS A 169 8.16 -9.66 -25.97
C CYS A 169 7.17 -10.12 -24.89
N ALA A 170 6.41 -9.18 -24.33
CA ALA A 170 5.29 -9.52 -23.46
C ALA A 170 4.23 -10.27 -24.29
N GLY A 171 3.86 -11.48 -23.86
CA GLY A 171 2.84 -12.27 -24.52
C GLY A 171 1.42 -11.70 -24.37
N PRO A 172 0.39 -12.46 -24.80
CA PRO A 172 -0.98 -11.97 -24.88
C PRO A 172 -1.55 -11.58 -23.51
N VAL A 173 -2.45 -10.59 -23.54
CA VAL A 173 -3.15 -10.04 -22.39
C VAL A 173 -4.47 -10.80 -22.16
N PHE A 174 -4.77 -11.11 -20.90
CA PHE A 174 -5.99 -11.83 -20.48
C PHE A 174 -6.78 -10.98 -19.48
N PRO A 175 -7.62 -10.04 -19.93
CA PRO A 175 -8.29 -9.08 -19.05
C PRO A 175 -9.41 -9.70 -18.21
N SER A 176 -9.99 -10.82 -18.67
CA SER A 176 -11.04 -11.56 -17.96
C SER A 176 -10.51 -12.63 -17.00
N TYR A 177 -9.21 -12.94 -17.05
CA TYR A 177 -8.61 -13.91 -16.15
C TYR A 177 -8.56 -13.32 -14.74
N LYS A 178 -9.21 -13.99 -13.78
CA LYS A 178 -9.20 -13.56 -12.38
C LYS A 178 -8.02 -14.19 -11.63
N GLY A 179 -7.77 -15.49 -11.83
CA GLY A 179 -6.60 -16.23 -11.32
C GLY A 179 -6.50 -16.27 -9.80
N ASN A 180 -5.88 -17.31 -9.25
CA ASN A 180 -5.52 -17.35 -7.84
C ASN A 180 -4.04 -16.97 -7.71
N VAL A 181 -3.77 -15.78 -7.18
CA VAL A 181 -2.42 -15.22 -7.13
C VAL A 181 -1.59 -16.00 -6.12
N LEU A 182 -0.36 -16.37 -6.48
CA LEU A 182 0.63 -16.93 -5.56
C LEU A 182 1.27 -15.81 -4.74
N TYR A 183 0.49 -15.15 -3.89
CA TYR A 183 0.86 -13.94 -3.16
C TYR A 183 2.29 -14.03 -2.58
N LEU A 184 3.09 -12.94 -2.66
CA LEU A 184 3.94 -12.63 -1.51
C LEU A 184 2.92 -12.34 -0.40
N GLN A 185 3.13 -12.61 0.90
CA GLN A 185 2.29 -12.03 1.95
C GLN A 185 2.40 -10.48 1.91
N THR A 186 1.85 -9.86 0.87
CA THR A 186 1.06 -8.66 0.94
C THR A 186 -0.04 -9.04 1.89
N LEU A 187 -0.04 -8.43 3.06
CA LEU A 187 -1.07 -8.69 4.07
C LEU A 187 -2.42 -8.68 3.37
N GLU A 188 -3.14 -9.80 3.42
CA GLU A 188 -4.46 -9.85 2.81
C GLU A 188 -5.26 -8.67 3.34
N TRP A 189 -5.97 -7.98 2.43
CA TRP A 189 -6.89 -6.96 2.87
C TRP A 189 -7.82 -7.61 3.87
N PRO A 190 -7.88 -7.09 5.11
CA PRO A 190 -8.45 -7.88 6.18
C PRO A 190 -9.95 -8.05 5.93
N SER A 191 -10.41 -9.29 6.07
CA SER A 191 -11.78 -9.71 5.71
C SER A 191 -12.82 -9.39 6.79
N HIS A 192 -12.37 -8.96 7.97
CA HIS A 192 -13.19 -8.65 9.13
C HIS A 192 -12.47 -7.63 10.03
N PRO A 193 -13.20 -6.80 10.80
CA PRO A 193 -12.61 -5.86 11.73
C PRO A 193 -11.75 -6.54 12.79
N GLN A 194 -10.55 -6.00 13.04
CA GLN A 194 -9.58 -6.49 14.02
C GLN A 194 -8.69 -5.34 14.53
N MET A 195 -8.07 -5.53 15.70
CA MET A 195 -7.19 -4.54 16.31
C MET A 195 -5.77 -4.67 15.77
N PHE A 196 -5.15 -3.57 15.37
CA PHE A 196 -3.79 -3.55 14.82
C PHE A 196 -2.78 -2.92 15.76
N VAL A 197 -3.22 -2.05 16.68
CA VAL A 197 -2.32 -1.49 17.69
C VAL A 197 -2.03 -2.56 18.76
N PRO A 198 -0.75 -2.76 19.14
CA PRO A 198 -0.38 -3.72 20.18
C PRO A 198 -1.16 -3.53 21.49
N MET A 199 -1.49 -4.63 22.15
CA MET A 199 -2.31 -4.62 23.37
C MET A 199 -1.70 -3.77 24.47
N GLU A 200 -0.37 -3.74 24.58
CA GLU A 200 0.42 -2.97 25.55
C GLU A 200 0.17 -1.48 25.36
N LEU A 201 0.18 -1.01 24.11
CA LEU A 201 -0.10 0.38 23.78
C LEU A 201 -1.58 0.72 23.93
N ARG A 202 -2.50 -0.20 23.62
CA ARG A 202 -3.93 0.02 23.84
C ARG A 202 -4.29 0.15 25.33
N LYS A 203 -3.62 -0.63 26.20
CA LYS A 203 -3.75 -0.46 27.66
C LYS A 203 -3.22 0.90 28.12
N LYS A 204 -2.14 1.39 27.52
CA LYS A 204 -1.55 2.70 27.83
C LYS A 204 -2.39 3.87 27.29
N TYR A 205 -2.99 3.70 26.13
CA TYR A 205 -3.73 4.72 25.38
C TYR A 205 -5.15 4.23 25.07
N PRO A 206 -6.10 4.38 26.01
CA PRO A 206 -7.39 3.70 25.96
C PRO A 206 -8.33 4.20 24.85
N SER A 207 -8.08 5.36 24.26
CA SER A 207 -8.97 5.89 23.20
C SER A 207 -8.66 5.31 21.82
N ILE A 208 -7.57 4.57 21.69
CA ILE A 208 -7.16 3.96 20.42
C ILE A 208 -8.19 2.94 19.93
N ASP A 209 -8.85 2.22 20.83
CA ASP A 209 -9.87 1.23 20.45
C ASP A 209 -11.01 1.87 19.62
N CYS A 210 -11.51 3.04 20.04
CA CYS A 210 -12.52 3.77 19.28
C CYS A 210 -11.95 4.36 17.96
N LEU A 211 -10.67 4.79 17.94
CA LEU A 211 -10.02 5.28 16.71
C LEU A 211 -9.83 4.17 15.67
N GLU A 212 -9.45 2.96 16.09
CA GLU A 212 -9.38 1.80 15.19
C GLU A 212 -10.78 1.47 14.66
N GLY A 213 -11.81 1.48 15.51
CA GLY A 213 -13.20 1.30 15.11
C GLY A 213 -13.66 2.29 14.03
N LEU A 214 -13.40 3.59 14.22
CA LEU A 214 -13.69 4.62 13.21
C LEU A 214 -12.92 4.42 11.90
N THR A 215 -11.70 3.92 12.01
CA THR A 215 -10.86 3.65 10.84
C THR A 215 -11.40 2.46 10.04
N TRP A 216 -11.86 1.42 10.71
CA TRP A 216 -12.55 0.31 10.06
C TRP A 216 -13.76 0.78 9.29
N SER A 217 -14.62 1.55 9.93
CA SER A 217 -15.89 1.94 9.34
C SER A 217 -15.72 2.89 8.12
N LEU A 218 -14.59 3.59 8.00
CA LEU A 218 -14.22 4.34 6.78
C LEU A 218 -13.63 3.48 5.65
N PHE A 219 -12.90 2.41 5.97
CA PHE A 219 -12.07 1.69 4.98
C PHE A 219 -12.49 0.24 4.71
N PHE A 220 -13.42 -0.33 5.47
CA PHE A 220 -13.77 -1.76 5.42
C PHE A 220 -14.69 -2.16 4.25
N GLU A 221 -15.68 -1.33 3.92
CA GLU A 221 -16.92 -1.83 3.26
C GLU A 221 -17.00 -1.72 1.73
N GLU A 222 -15.91 -1.50 1.00
CA GLU A 222 -15.97 -1.49 -0.47
C GLU A 222 -14.94 -2.43 -1.09
N ASN A 223 -15.38 -3.65 -1.40
CA ASN A 223 -14.67 -4.61 -2.25
C ASN A 223 -14.44 -4.09 -3.67
N ASP A 224 -15.18 -3.05 -4.08
CA ASP A 224 -14.99 -2.42 -5.37
C ASP A 224 -13.66 -1.67 -5.44
N ARG A 225 -12.92 -1.93 -6.51
CA ARG A 225 -11.70 -1.19 -6.89
C ARG A 225 -12.04 0.20 -7.43
N ARG A 226 -13.02 0.88 -6.81
CA ARG A 226 -13.43 2.23 -7.15
C ARG A 226 -12.23 3.16 -7.04
N ARG A 227 -12.13 4.05 -8.01
CA ARG A 227 -11.12 5.09 -8.11
C ARG A 227 -11.83 6.43 -8.24
N ALA A 228 -11.10 7.50 -7.94
CA ALA A 228 -11.51 8.84 -8.30
C ALA A 228 -11.72 8.95 -9.83
N PRO A 229 -12.56 9.89 -10.28
CA PRO A 229 -12.76 10.14 -11.71
C PRO A 229 -11.44 10.54 -12.37
N ASN A 230 -11.32 10.26 -13.67
CA ASN A 230 -10.19 10.76 -14.44
C ASN A 230 -10.36 12.28 -14.61
N TYR A 231 -9.26 13.03 -14.47
CA TYR A 231 -9.26 14.44 -14.83
C TYR A 231 -9.22 14.56 -16.35
N VAL A 232 -10.23 15.22 -16.91
CA VAL A 232 -10.27 15.62 -18.32
C VAL A 232 -10.38 17.15 -18.30
N PRO A 233 -9.37 17.89 -18.78
CA PRO A 233 -9.46 19.34 -18.85
C PRO A 233 -10.63 19.72 -19.75
N ASP A 234 -11.52 20.56 -19.23
CA ASP A 234 -12.78 20.93 -19.85
C ASP A 234 -12.56 21.57 -21.24
N LEU A 235 -13.07 20.95 -22.29
CA LEU A 235 -12.84 21.35 -23.69
C LEU A 235 -13.56 22.65 -24.04
N ASP A 236 -14.62 23.01 -23.32
CA ASP A 236 -15.58 24.02 -23.80
C ASP A 236 -15.42 25.43 -23.23
N GLN A 237 -14.59 25.68 -22.20
CA GLN A 237 -14.56 27.04 -21.59
C GLN A 237 -13.18 27.62 -21.23
N ARG A 238 -12.12 26.82 -21.08
CA ARG A 238 -10.76 27.33 -20.89
C ARG A 238 -9.79 26.35 -21.54
N HIS A 239 -9.00 26.80 -22.51
CA HIS A 239 -7.96 26.00 -23.17
C HIS A 239 -6.79 25.71 -22.19
N LEU A 240 -7.07 25.01 -21.09
CA LEU A 240 -6.10 24.68 -20.06
C LEU A 240 -5.17 23.60 -20.59
N LYS A 241 -3.86 23.86 -20.49
CA LYS A 241 -2.82 22.92 -20.88
C LYS A 241 -2.03 22.52 -19.64
N ALA A 242 -1.56 21.28 -19.61
CA ALA A 242 -0.62 20.83 -18.60
C ALA A 242 0.71 21.57 -18.79
N ILE A 243 1.07 22.41 -17.82
CA ILE A 243 2.36 23.09 -17.75
C ILE A 243 3.24 22.32 -16.79
N TRP A 244 4.26 21.67 -17.33
CA TRP A 244 5.21 20.88 -16.56
C TRP A 244 6.34 21.73 -16.00
N LEU A 245 6.76 21.40 -14.78
CA LEU A 245 8.00 21.86 -14.16
C LEU A 245 9.19 21.07 -14.72
N THR A 246 9.00 19.77 -14.95
CA THR A 246 9.94 18.89 -15.67
C THR A 246 9.14 18.09 -16.67
N GLU A 247 9.54 18.13 -17.95
CA GLU A 247 8.84 17.40 -19.01
C GLU A 247 8.82 15.89 -18.71
N PRO A 248 7.65 15.23 -18.81
CA PRO A 248 7.53 13.80 -18.58
C PRO A 248 8.37 13.02 -19.60
N GLY A 249 8.96 11.91 -19.16
CA GLY A 249 9.79 11.06 -20.02
C GLY A 249 9.00 10.42 -21.17
N PRO A 250 9.68 9.82 -22.18
CA PRO A 250 9.02 9.17 -23.30
C PRO A 250 8.11 7.99 -22.91
N ASP A 251 8.35 7.38 -21.74
CA ASP A 251 7.50 6.31 -21.16
C ASP A 251 6.25 6.84 -20.45
N GLU A 252 6.14 8.15 -20.24
CA GLU A 252 5.06 8.84 -19.53
C GLU A 252 4.05 9.52 -20.50
N LYS A 253 4.01 9.11 -21.78
CA LYS A 253 3.15 9.73 -22.80
C LYS A 253 1.64 9.58 -22.58
N ASN A 254 1.22 8.60 -21.79
CA ASN A 254 -0.20 8.30 -21.50
C ASN A 254 -0.50 8.36 -20.00
N ILE A 255 -0.12 9.45 -19.33
CA ILE A 255 -0.46 9.64 -17.91
C ILE A 255 -1.98 9.73 -17.75
N ILE A 256 -2.53 8.88 -16.88
CA ILE A 256 -3.90 8.98 -16.39
C ILE A 256 -3.90 9.80 -15.11
N TYR A 257 -4.54 10.96 -15.15
CA TYR A 257 -4.72 11.83 -14.00
C TYR A 257 -5.98 11.45 -13.24
N LYS A 258 -5.88 11.27 -11.93
CA LYS A 258 -7.05 11.14 -11.04
C LYS A 258 -7.41 12.50 -10.45
N HIS A 259 -8.68 12.88 -10.54
CA HIS A 259 -9.16 14.17 -10.05
C HIS A 259 -9.67 14.03 -8.61
N ILE A 260 -9.00 14.69 -7.67
CA ILE A 260 -9.45 14.73 -6.27
C ILE A 260 -10.23 16.03 -6.07
N VAL A 261 -11.56 15.95 -6.09
CA VAL A 261 -12.46 17.13 -5.99
C VAL A 261 -13.19 17.17 -4.66
N ASN A 262 -13.38 16.01 -4.04
CA ASN A 262 -14.08 15.87 -2.77
C ASN A 262 -13.35 14.85 -1.89
N ILE A 263 -13.80 14.72 -0.65
CA ILE A 263 -13.19 13.83 0.33
C ILE A 263 -13.45 12.34 0.02
N GLN A 264 -14.53 12.00 -0.70
CA GLN A 264 -14.76 10.64 -1.14
C GLN A 264 -13.71 10.20 -2.18
N ASP A 265 -13.34 11.08 -3.13
CA ASP A 265 -12.25 10.84 -4.08
C ASP A 265 -10.93 10.60 -3.33
N LEU A 266 -10.68 11.41 -2.30
CA LEU A 266 -9.51 11.29 -1.44
C LEU A 266 -9.48 9.92 -0.73
N LEU A 267 -10.59 9.51 -0.11
CA LEU A 267 -10.71 8.23 0.59
C LEU A 267 -10.46 7.03 -0.33
N VAL A 268 -11.08 6.98 -1.50
CA VAL A 268 -10.92 5.83 -2.42
C VAL A 268 -9.51 5.75 -3.00
N GLU A 269 -8.84 6.89 -3.20
CA GLU A 269 -7.45 6.91 -3.65
C GLU A 269 -6.48 6.55 -2.52
N ILE A 270 -6.70 7.00 -1.28
CA ILE A 270 -5.94 6.53 -0.11
C ILE A 270 -6.03 5.00 -0.01
N ARG A 271 -7.25 4.46 -0.10
CA ARG A 271 -7.51 3.02 -0.10
C ARG A 271 -6.77 2.29 -1.21
N TYR A 272 -6.81 2.83 -2.43
CA TYR A 272 -6.13 2.24 -3.57
C TYR A 272 -4.60 2.18 -3.40
N ASN A 273 -3.99 3.28 -2.94
CA ASN A 273 -2.53 3.37 -2.79
C ASN A 273 -1.98 2.55 -1.63
N ALA A 274 -2.83 2.24 -0.64
CA ALA A 274 -2.47 1.36 0.47
C ALA A 274 -2.34 -0.10 0.04
N ARG A 275 -2.89 -0.47 -1.14
CA ARG A 275 -2.69 -1.81 -1.68
C ARG A 275 -1.25 -1.95 -2.15
N GLU A 276 -0.55 -2.95 -1.62
CA GLU A 276 0.85 -3.21 -1.93
C GLU A 276 1.09 -3.65 -3.40
N GLU A 277 0.01 -3.97 -4.14
CA GLU A 277 0.06 -4.26 -5.59
C GLU A 277 0.28 -3.02 -6.49
N VAL A 278 0.26 -1.80 -5.93
CA VAL A 278 0.52 -0.56 -6.68
C VAL A 278 2.02 -0.36 -6.88
N THR A 279 2.52 -0.75 -8.06
CA THR A 279 3.96 -0.74 -8.40
C THR A 279 4.40 0.39 -9.32
N SER A 280 3.47 1.21 -9.80
CA SER A 280 3.73 2.36 -10.69
C SER A 280 3.35 3.67 -10.02
N ASP A 281 4.10 4.73 -10.33
CA ASP A 281 3.79 6.07 -9.84
C ASP A 281 2.44 6.56 -10.37
N LEU A 282 1.73 7.33 -9.54
CA LEU A 282 0.38 7.78 -9.82
C LEU A 282 0.31 9.31 -9.82
N TYR A 283 -0.61 9.84 -10.63
CA TYR A 283 -0.74 11.27 -10.86
C TYR A 283 -2.12 11.73 -10.42
N TYR A 284 -2.15 12.77 -9.58
CA TYR A 284 -3.37 13.35 -9.03
C TYR A 284 -3.47 14.83 -9.39
N VAL A 285 -4.69 15.28 -9.61
CA VAL A 285 -5.02 16.69 -9.79
C VAL A 285 -5.80 17.16 -8.57
N LEU A 286 -5.31 18.24 -7.95
CA LEU A 286 -5.94 18.93 -6.82
C LEU A 286 -5.75 20.44 -7.03
N ASN A 287 -6.84 21.22 -7.10
CA ASN A 287 -6.81 22.66 -7.40
C ASN A 287 -5.96 22.98 -8.66
N ASP A 288 -6.23 22.28 -9.76
CA ASP A 288 -5.49 22.36 -11.04
C ASP A 288 -4.00 21.95 -10.98
N CYS A 289 -3.45 21.68 -9.81
CA CYS A 289 -2.05 21.29 -9.63
C CYS A 289 -1.89 19.77 -9.85
N ILE A 290 -0.82 19.39 -10.53
CA ILE A 290 -0.48 18.00 -10.87
C ILE A 290 0.56 17.52 -9.86
N TYR A 291 0.21 16.48 -9.12
CA TYR A 291 1.05 15.83 -8.12
C TYR A 291 1.40 14.41 -8.56
N ARG A 292 2.69 14.07 -8.49
CA ARG A 292 3.20 12.69 -8.64
C ARG A 292 3.36 12.08 -7.26
N VAL A 293 2.71 10.94 -7.03
CA VAL A 293 2.91 10.10 -5.85
C VAL A 293 3.75 8.90 -6.25
N TYR A 294 4.93 8.78 -5.65
CA TYR A 294 5.86 7.70 -5.96
C TYR A 294 5.40 6.41 -5.30
N SER A 295 5.25 5.35 -6.09
CA SER A 295 4.71 4.06 -5.66
C SER A 295 5.51 3.40 -4.55
N ARG A 296 6.84 3.59 -4.53
CA ARG A 296 7.74 2.99 -3.55
C ARG A 296 7.59 3.68 -2.18
N ASN A 297 8.08 4.89 -2.04
CA ASN A 297 8.19 5.60 -0.75
C ASN A 297 6.94 6.44 -0.39
N LEU A 298 5.95 6.52 -1.28
CA LEU A 298 4.77 7.40 -1.14
C LEU A 298 5.15 8.89 -1.04
N SER A 299 6.36 9.29 -1.46
CA SER A 299 6.70 10.71 -1.50
C SER A 299 5.83 11.41 -2.54
N VAL A 300 5.62 12.72 -2.35
CA VAL A 300 4.79 13.53 -3.22
C VAL A 300 5.61 14.67 -3.80
N SER A 301 5.55 14.83 -5.12
CA SER A 301 6.15 15.95 -5.83
C SER A 301 5.08 16.72 -6.60
N LEU A 302 5.15 18.05 -6.53
CA LEU A 302 4.45 18.91 -7.49
C LEU A 302 5.22 18.84 -8.80
N VAL A 303 4.56 18.43 -9.89
CA VAL A 303 5.21 18.19 -11.19
C VAL A 303 4.68 19.11 -12.30
N GLY A 304 3.50 19.71 -12.10
CA GLY A 304 2.94 20.65 -13.06
C GLY A 304 1.64 21.28 -12.58
N LYS A 305 1.01 22.07 -13.44
CA LYS A 305 -0.29 22.69 -13.21
C LYS A 305 -1.05 22.86 -14.52
N PHE A 306 -2.37 22.67 -14.50
CA PHE A 306 -3.23 23.03 -15.62
C PHE A 306 -3.46 24.54 -15.61
N MET A 307 -3.02 25.23 -16.66
CA MET A 307 -3.08 26.69 -16.78
C MET A 307 -3.50 27.11 -18.19
N SER A 308 -4.03 28.34 -18.32
CA SER A 308 -4.29 28.91 -19.64
C SER A 308 -2.98 29.10 -20.40
N GLY A 309 -2.92 28.62 -21.64
CA GLY A 309 -1.73 28.75 -22.49
C GLY A 309 -1.41 30.20 -22.89
N ASP A 310 -2.35 31.12 -22.73
CA ASP A 310 -2.22 32.52 -23.16
C ASP A 310 -1.49 33.39 -22.13
N SER A 311 -1.39 32.94 -20.87
CA SER A 311 -0.77 33.67 -19.76
C SER A 311 0.72 33.34 -19.59
N LYS A 312 1.57 33.73 -20.55
CA LYS A 312 3.03 33.43 -20.51
C LYS A 312 3.72 33.87 -19.21
N ALA A 313 3.38 35.06 -18.69
CA ALA A 313 3.96 35.58 -17.46
C ALA A 313 3.61 34.73 -16.22
N GLU A 314 2.37 34.20 -16.15
CA GLU A 314 1.96 33.32 -15.07
C GLU A 314 2.66 31.96 -15.15
N ILE A 315 2.82 31.43 -16.36
CA ILE A 315 3.55 30.17 -16.63
C ILE A 315 5.02 30.30 -16.19
N GLU A 316 5.68 31.40 -16.56
CA GLU A 316 7.07 31.65 -16.20
C GLU A 316 7.23 31.83 -14.68
N ASN A 317 6.33 32.60 -14.05
CA ASN A 317 6.34 32.77 -12.60
C ASN A 317 6.13 31.44 -11.85
N PHE A 318 5.21 30.59 -12.33
CA PHE A 318 5.00 29.25 -11.78
C PHE A 318 6.28 28.41 -11.86
N ARG A 319 6.92 28.36 -13.04
CA ARG A 319 8.17 27.62 -13.22
C ARG A 319 9.29 28.15 -12.33
N LEU A 320 9.50 29.47 -12.28
CA LEU A 320 10.52 30.07 -11.43
C LEU A 320 10.29 29.80 -9.94
N THR A 321 9.04 29.81 -9.49
CA THR A 321 8.69 29.62 -8.08
C THR A 321 8.88 28.18 -7.60
N PHE A 322 8.67 27.20 -8.48
CA PHE A 322 8.67 25.76 -8.13
C PHE A 322 9.77 24.96 -8.83
N ASN A 323 10.78 25.62 -9.39
CA ASN A 323 11.97 24.98 -9.95
C ASN A 323 12.88 24.47 -8.80
N GLU A 324 12.43 23.43 -8.10
CA GLU A 324 13.18 22.80 -7.02
C GLU A 324 13.65 21.39 -7.42
N ASP A 325 14.78 20.96 -6.82
CA ASP A 325 15.29 19.60 -6.92
C ASP A 325 14.21 18.59 -6.45
N GLN A 326 14.01 17.50 -7.19
CA GLN A 326 13.03 16.42 -6.89
C GLN A 326 13.38 15.56 -5.66
N ARG A 327 14.05 16.12 -4.64
CA ARG A 327 14.40 15.40 -3.42
C ARG A 327 13.19 15.25 -2.51
N GLU A 328 13.17 14.17 -1.74
CA GLU A 328 12.20 13.99 -0.67
C GLU A 328 12.28 15.18 0.29
N THR A 329 11.14 15.86 0.46
CA THR A 329 11.04 17.06 1.29
C THR A 329 10.29 16.71 2.57
N SER A 330 10.85 17.10 3.72
CA SER A 330 10.20 16.90 5.01
C SER A 330 8.96 17.78 5.16
N LEU A 331 8.02 17.38 6.02
CA LEU A 331 6.86 18.22 6.34
C LEU A 331 7.27 19.58 6.93
N GLN A 332 8.39 19.64 7.65
CA GLN A 332 8.90 20.88 8.21
C GLN A 332 9.36 21.86 7.12
N GLU A 333 10.05 21.36 6.09
CA GLU A 333 10.46 22.16 4.93
C GLU A 333 9.25 22.61 4.11
N LEU A 334 8.29 21.71 3.84
CA LEU A 334 7.07 22.05 3.10
C LEU A 334 6.20 23.11 3.80
N ARG A 335 6.30 23.22 5.13
CA ARG A 335 5.61 24.24 5.92
C ARG A 335 6.24 25.63 5.80
N GLN A 336 7.49 25.75 5.37
CA GLN A 336 8.19 27.04 5.37
C GLN A 336 7.44 28.09 4.53
N GLY A 337 7.18 29.25 5.14
CA GLY A 337 6.42 30.34 4.51
C GLY A 337 4.91 30.13 4.45
N LEU A 338 4.38 29.05 5.02
CA LEU A 338 2.95 28.85 5.25
C LEU A 338 2.56 29.27 6.66
N LYS A 339 1.33 29.78 6.81
CA LYS A 339 0.76 30.16 8.11
C LYS A 339 -0.16 29.05 8.60
N ASP A 340 0.17 28.40 9.71
CA ASP A 340 -0.54 27.21 10.20
C ASP A 340 -2.06 27.39 10.29
N THR A 341 -2.52 28.57 10.71
CA THR A 341 -3.95 28.94 10.80
C THR A 341 -4.71 28.93 9.46
N LYS A 342 -4.01 28.85 8.32
CA LYS A 342 -4.60 28.81 6.97
C LYS A 342 -4.82 27.41 6.42
N PHE A 343 -4.36 26.36 7.10
CA PHE A 343 -4.53 24.99 6.62
C PHE A 343 -5.99 24.57 6.49
N ASN A 344 -6.83 24.83 7.50
CA ASN A 344 -8.25 24.51 7.42
C ASN A 344 -9.01 25.42 6.45
N ASP A 345 -8.59 26.68 6.30
CA ASP A 345 -9.12 27.56 5.25
C ASP A 345 -8.85 26.97 3.86
N PHE A 346 -7.64 26.43 3.63
CA PHE A 346 -7.29 25.72 2.40
C PHE A 346 -8.13 24.47 2.18
N CYS A 347 -8.30 23.62 3.21
CA CYS A 347 -9.12 22.41 3.11
C CYS A 347 -10.57 22.76 2.75
N ARG A 348 -11.14 23.77 3.40
CA ARG A 348 -12.48 24.27 3.12
C ARG A 348 -12.62 24.80 1.70
N GLN A 349 -11.68 25.65 1.28
CA GLN A 349 -11.63 26.17 -0.09
C GLN A 349 -11.58 25.06 -1.14
N THR A 350 -10.74 24.06 -0.92
CA THR A 350 -10.53 22.95 -1.84
C THR A 350 -11.75 22.03 -1.93
N PHE A 351 -12.27 21.54 -0.80
CA PHE A 351 -13.27 20.47 -0.81
C PHE A 351 -14.72 20.97 -0.70
N GLN A 352 -14.97 22.14 -0.10
CA GLN A 352 -16.32 22.68 0.03
C GLN A 352 -16.65 23.68 -1.08
N TYR A 353 -15.71 24.59 -1.39
CA TYR A 353 -15.94 25.65 -2.38
C TYR A 353 -15.40 25.31 -3.76
N GLN A 354 -14.60 24.24 -3.89
CA GLN A 354 -13.95 23.83 -5.14
C GLN A 354 -13.15 24.97 -5.79
N GLN A 355 -12.62 25.86 -4.94
CA GLN A 355 -11.87 27.03 -5.36
C GLN A 355 -10.86 27.38 -4.28
N CYS A 356 -9.57 27.30 -4.64
CA CYS A 356 -8.48 27.75 -3.80
C CYS A 356 -7.95 29.10 -4.28
N ASN A 357 -7.78 30.04 -3.34
CA ASN A 357 -7.41 31.43 -3.65
C ASN A 357 -6.06 31.87 -3.04
N TYR A 358 -5.43 31.04 -2.21
CA TYR A 358 -4.20 31.41 -1.49
C TYR A 358 -3.20 30.26 -1.39
N ASN A 359 -2.01 30.45 -1.97
CA ASN A 359 -0.88 29.51 -1.90
C ASN A 359 -1.25 28.06 -2.24
N CYS A 360 -2.12 27.86 -3.22
CA CYS A 360 -2.76 26.57 -3.52
C CYS A 360 -1.75 25.47 -3.87
N GLU A 361 -0.70 25.83 -4.60
CA GLU A 361 0.38 24.93 -4.99
C GLU A 361 1.13 24.41 -3.76
N ARG A 362 1.49 25.33 -2.85
CA ARG A 362 2.25 25.03 -1.62
C ARG A 362 1.40 24.28 -0.61
N TRP A 363 0.19 24.75 -0.34
CA TRP A 363 -0.75 24.06 0.55
C TRP A 363 -1.18 22.71 0.00
N GLY A 364 -1.38 22.59 -1.32
CA GLY A 364 -1.69 21.31 -1.95
C GLY A 364 -0.53 20.32 -1.85
N ARG A 365 0.72 20.76 -2.06
CA ARG A 365 1.91 19.91 -1.85
C ARG A 365 2.02 19.46 -0.39
N TYR A 366 1.81 20.38 0.55
CA TYR A 366 1.78 20.08 1.98
C TYR A 366 0.69 19.07 2.30
N PHE A 367 -0.55 19.32 1.86
CA PHE A 367 -1.72 18.46 2.08
C PHE A 367 -1.54 17.05 1.52
N MET A 368 -1.04 16.92 0.30
CA MET A 368 -0.80 15.61 -0.30
C MET A 368 0.28 14.81 0.46
N THR A 369 1.22 15.49 1.11
CA THR A 369 2.22 14.82 1.96
C THR A 369 1.67 14.49 3.35
N ALA A 370 1.12 15.50 4.03
CA ALA A 370 0.67 15.43 5.42
C ALA A 370 -0.61 14.61 5.59
N VAL A 371 -1.56 14.71 4.65
CA VAL A 371 -2.85 14.03 4.75
C VAL A 371 -2.86 12.81 3.85
N PHE A 372 -2.69 12.97 2.53
CA PHE A 372 -2.83 11.83 1.59
C PHE A 372 -1.79 10.74 1.83
N SER A 373 -0.49 11.05 1.71
CA SER A 373 0.58 10.05 1.85
C SER A 373 0.64 9.45 3.25
N ALA A 374 0.50 10.27 4.30
CA ALA A 374 0.45 9.80 5.67
C ALA A 374 -0.73 8.85 5.92
N SER A 375 -1.91 9.14 5.35
CA SER A 375 -3.09 8.26 5.44
C SER A 375 -2.92 6.95 4.68
N VAL A 376 -2.22 6.96 3.53
CA VAL A 376 -1.86 5.72 2.84
C VAL A 376 -0.95 4.85 3.72
N ARG A 377 -0.01 5.48 4.42
CA ARG A 377 0.89 4.76 5.35
C ARG A 377 0.13 4.20 6.54
N ASN A 378 -0.85 4.93 7.08
CA ASN A 378 -1.63 4.52 8.25
C ASN A 378 -3.04 5.14 8.19
N PHE A 379 -4.06 4.31 8.00
CA PHE A 379 -5.44 4.78 7.83
C PHE A 379 -5.99 5.56 9.03
N ARG A 380 -5.52 5.30 10.26
CA ARG A 380 -5.92 6.06 11.45
C ARG A 380 -5.66 7.57 11.29
N THR A 381 -4.63 7.93 10.54
CA THR A 381 -4.30 9.34 10.21
C THR A 381 -5.45 10.05 9.52
N PHE A 382 -6.16 9.36 8.61
CA PHE A 382 -7.26 9.96 7.87
C PHE A 382 -8.47 10.23 8.77
N SER A 383 -8.80 9.26 9.62
CA SER A 383 -9.85 9.39 10.65
C SER A 383 -9.57 10.60 11.56
N LEU A 384 -8.33 10.75 12.03
CA LEU A 384 -7.91 11.89 12.84
C LEU A 384 -7.95 13.22 12.09
N PHE A 385 -7.61 13.23 10.80
CA PHE A 385 -7.70 14.43 9.97
C PHE A 385 -9.14 14.94 9.90
N LEU A 386 -10.10 14.06 9.62
CA LEU A 386 -11.52 14.41 9.60
C LEU A 386 -11.97 14.95 10.95
N MET A 387 -11.66 14.24 12.04
CA MET A 387 -12.01 14.68 13.39
C MET A 387 -11.40 16.05 13.75
N SER A 388 -10.16 16.31 13.33
CA SER A 388 -9.48 17.58 13.62
C SER A 388 -10.09 18.76 12.85
N VAL A 389 -10.42 18.56 11.57
CA VAL A 389 -11.10 19.57 10.76
C VAL A 389 -12.48 19.89 11.34
N ILE A 390 -13.26 18.87 11.69
CA ILE A 390 -14.58 19.03 12.31
C ILE A 390 -14.46 19.74 13.66
N GLY A 391 -13.59 19.26 14.54
CA GLY A 391 -13.37 19.88 15.85
C GLY A 391 -12.86 21.33 15.76
N CYS A 392 -12.09 21.66 14.73
CA CYS A 392 -11.71 23.06 14.46
C CYS A 392 -12.92 23.92 14.10
N GLU A 393 -13.78 23.47 13.18
CA GLU A 393 -14.97 24.23 12.76
C GLU A 393 -15.97 24.39 13.91
N VAL A 394 -16.15 23.37 14.76
CA VAL A 394 -16.91 23.47 16.02
C VAL A 394 -16.33 24.55 16.93
N GLY A 395 -15.01 24.56 17.12
CA GLY A 395 -14.33 25.58 17.92
C GLY A 395 -14.54 26.99 17.37
N ARG A 396 -14.43 27.17 16.05
CA ARG A 396 -14.64 28.44 15.36
C ARG A 396 -16.04 29.01 15.58
N LEU A 397 -17.08 28.18 15.53
CA LEU A 397 -18.47 28.61 15.78
C LEU A 397 -18.66 29.18 17.20
N ARG A 398 -17.78 28.85 18.13
CA ARG A 398 -17.78 29.35 19.52
C ARG A 398 -16.91 30.58 19.74
N GLY A 399 -16.25 31.08 18.69
CA GLY A 399 -15.30 32.17 18.80
C GLY A 399 -13.95 31.80 19.43
N ASN A 400 -13.64 30.50 19.58
CA ASN A 400 -12.35 30.02 20.08
C ASN A 400 -11.51 29.44 18.94
N GLU A 401 -10.26 29.89 18.81
CA GLU A 401 -9.28 29.22 17.94
C GLU A 401 -8.85 27.89 18.57
N SER A 402 -9.43 26.79 18.09
CA SER A 402 -9.13 25.45 18.58
C SER A 402 -7.71 25.02 18.20
N PRO A 403 -6.93 24.40 19.11
CA PRO A 403 -5.62 23.84 18.76
C PRO A 403 -5.73 22.72 17.70
N LEU A 404 -6.92 22.14 17.53
CA LEU A 404 -7.20 21.17 16.46
C LEU A 404 -7.05 21.79 15.06
N CYS A 405 -7.20 23.12 14.93
CA CYS A 405 -7.08 23.81 13.65
C CYS A 405 -5.67 23.72 13.04
N THR A 406 -4.67 23.47 13.88
CA THR A 406 -3.26 23.36 13.49
C THR A 406 -2.67 21.99 13.82
N ALA A 407 -3.47 21.02 14.28
CA ALA A 407 -2.97 19.72 14.73
C ALA A 407 -2.28 18.92 13.60
N PHE A 408 -2.74 19.10 12.37
CA PHE A 408 -2.12 18.51 11.17
C PHE A 408 -1.01 19.39 10.57
N VAL A 409 -0.62 20.44 11.28
CA VAL A 409 0.41 21.39 10.86
C VAL A 409 1.46 21.52 11.98
N GLY A 410 2.48 20.67 11.94
CA GLY A 410 3.62 20.76 12.85
C GLY A 410 3.86 19.50 13.69
N ALA A 411 4.30 19.69 14.93
CA ALA A 411 4.81 18.61 15.77
C ALA A 411 3.71 17.66 16.29
N ASP A 412 2.45 18.11 16.36
CA ASP A 412 1.31 17.32 16.81
C ASP A 412 0.80 16.32 15.75
N HIS A 413 1.30 16.42 14.52
CA HIS A 413 0.95 15.51 13.45
C HIS A 413 1.32 14.06 13.83
N PRO A 414 0.38 13.10 13.78
CA PRO A 414 0.58 11.76 14.36
C PRO A 414 1.74 10.99 13.72
N MET A 415 1.99 11.22 12.43
CA MET A 415 3.08 10.57 11.67
C MET A 415 4.41 11.34 11.70
N VAL A 416 4.52 12.45 12.43
CA VAL A 416 5.79 13.18 12.63
C VAL A 416 6.41 12.68 13.94
N THR A 417 7.60 12.10 13.86
CA THR A 417 8.32 11.50 15.00
C THR A 417 9.76 11.97 15.05
N ASP A 418 10.38 11.88 16.22
CA ASP A 418 11.81 12.21 16.38
C ASP A 418 12.72 11.11 15.83
N GLN A 419 12.18 9.89 15.76
CA GLN A 419 12.85 8.75 15.13
C GLN A 419 12.56 8.72 13.64
N PRO A 420 13.55 8.36 12.79
CA PRO A 420 13.31 8.14 11.37
C PRO A 420 12.31 7.00 11.19
N TRP A 421 11.57 7.06 10.08
CA TRP A 421 10.60 6.02 9.77
C TRP A 421 11.30 4.66 9.66
N PRO A 422 10.84 3.60 10.37
CA PRO A 422 11.52 2.32 10.37
C PRO A 422 11.59 1.73 8.95
N ASP A 423 12.74 1.14 8.61
CA ASP A 423 13.14 0.82 7.24
C ASP A 423 12.16 -0.13 6.50
N ARG A 424 11.94 0.23 5.22
CA ARG A 424 11.29 -0.36 4.03
C ARG A 424 10.35 -1.57 4.04
N SER A 425 9.97 -2.16 5.16
CA SER A 425 8.85 -3.12 5.18
C SER A 425 7.53 -2.35 5.10
N MET A 426 7.09 -2.07 3.86
CA MET A 426 6.01 -1.16 3.48
C MET A 426 4.60 -1.66 3.86
N LYS A 427 4.37 -2.01 5.13
CA LYS A 427 3.00 -2.19 5.61
C LYS A 427 2.27 -0.85 5.50
N ARG A 428 1.11 -0.86 4.85
CA ARG A 428 0.28 0.32 4.58
C ARG A 428 -1.13 0.12 5.11
N GLY A 429 -1.93 1.19 5.08
CA GLY A 429 -3.34 1.16 5.45
C GLY A 429 -3.56 0.71 6.89
N PHE A 430 -4.38 -0.33 7.08
CA PHE A 430 -4.67 -0.91 8.39
C PHE A 430 -3.44 -1.44 9.13
N TYR A 431 -2.52 -2.04 8.38
CA TYR A 431 -1.28 -2.58 8.92
C TYR A 431 -0.18 -1.52 9.07
N GLY A 432 -0.50 -0.28 8.74
CA GLY A 432 0.33 0.88 9.00
C GLY A 432 0.64 1.07 10.48
N CYS A 433 1.91 1.30 10.80
CA CYS A 433 2.38 1.44 12.18
C CYS A 433 2.01 0.22 13.04
N THR A 434 2.28 -0.99 12.55
CA THR A 434 2.09 -2.23 13.30
C THR A 434 3.41 -2.97 13.53
N VAL A 435 3.39 -3.83 14.55
CA VAL A 435 4.47 -4.79 14.84
C VAL A 435 3.85 -6.14 15.15
N ASP A 436 4.45 -7.21 14.65
CA ASP A 436 3.91 -8.56 14.83
C ASP A 436 4.07 -9.03 16.29
N ASN A 437 5.16 -8.62 16.95
CA ASN A 437 5.35 -8.75 18.40
C ASN A 437 6.03 -7.48 18.92
N TYR A 438 5.34 -6.75 19.81
CA TYR A 438 5.81 -5.48 20.33
C TYR A 438 7.02 -5.65 21.26
N ASP A 439 6.98 -6.61 22.18
CA ASP A 439 8.05 -6.84 23.16
C ASP A 439 9.36 -7.28 22.50
N MET A 440 9.27 -7.99 21.38
CA MET A 440 10.42 -8.47 20.60
C MET A 440 10.87 -7.48 19.51
N ALA A 441 10.14 -6.37 19.31
CA ALA A 441 10.49 -5.39 18.28
C ALA A 441 11.76 -4.62 18.66
N PRO A 442 12.57 -4.17 17.69
CA PRO A 442 13.71 -3.28 17.97
C PRO A 442 13.30 -2.06 18.79
N GLN A 443 14.13 -1.66 19.76
CA GLN A 443 13.80 -0.59 20.71
C GLN A 443 13.45 0.74 20.02
N ASN A 444 14.15 1.09 18.94
CA ASN A 444 13.84 2.27 18.13
C ASN A 444 12.43 2.20 17.48
N LYS A 445 12.00 1.00 17.05
CA LYS A 445 10.66 0.77 16.49
C LYS A 445 9.57 0.84 17.57
N GLN A 446 9.86 0.34 18.77
CA GLN A 446 8.95 0.48 19.92
C GLN A 446 8.77 1.96 20.30
N ILE A 447 9.86 2.72 20.43
CA ILE A 447 9.83 4.17 20.74
C ILE A 447 9.06 4.92 19.65
N TRP A 448 9.37 4.65 18.38
CA TRP A 448 8.68 5.27 17.26
C TRP A 448 7.17 5.00 17.30
N LEU A 449 6.77 3.75 17.51
CA LEU A 449 5.35 3.38 17.56
C LEU A 449 4.63 3.97 18.76
N ASP A 450 5.26 3.98 19.94
CA ASP A 450 4.73 4.65 21.14
C ASP A 450 4.49 6.14 20.89
N GLN A 451 5.42 6.85 20.23
CA GLN A 451 5.26 8.25 19.86
C GLN A 451 4.06 8.49 18.92
N VAL A 452 3.91 7.66 17.88
CA VAL A 452 2.78 7.76 16.95
C VAL A 452 1.47 7.55 17.70
N VAL A 453 1.33 6.44 18.43
CA VAL A 453 0.09 6.08 19.12
C VAL A 453 -0.26 7.07 20.23
N ALA A 454 0.73 7.64 20.92
CA ALA A 454 0.53 8.70 21.90
C ALA A 454 -0.13 9.94 21.27
N LYS A 455 0.39 10.38 20.12
CA LYS A 455 -0.16 11.53 19.38
C LYS A 455 -1.54 11.23 18.81
N GLU A 456 -1.75 10.03 18.27
CA GLU A 456 -3.06 9.58 17.80
C GLU A 456 -4.11 9.65 18.92
N ASN A 457 -3.77 9.12 20.10
CA ASN A 457 -4.66 9.15 21.26
C ASN A 457 -4.93 10.57 21.77
N ASP A 458 -3.89 11.38 21.93
CA ASP A 458 -4.04 12.78 22.39
C ASP A 458 -4.93 13.59 21.44
N LEU A 459 -4.70 13.45 20.12
CA LEU A 459 -5.49 14.15 19.12
C LEU A 459 -6.95 13.68 19.10
N TYR A 460 -7.17 12.37 19.19
CA TYR A 460 -8.51 11.80 19.30
C TYR A 460 -9.25 12.33 20.55
N VAL A 461 -8.59 12.35 21.71
CA VAL A 461 -9.17 12.84 22.97
C VAL A 461 -9.52 14.31 22.87
N LYS A 462 -8.62 15.16 22.34
CA LYS A 462 -8.87 16.59 22.15
C LYS A 462 -10.05 16.83 21.20
N ALA A 463 -10.10 16.09 20.08
CA ALA A 463 -11.21 16.19 19.13
C ALA A 463 -12.53 15.77 19.76
N LYS A 464 -12.55 14.64 20.48
CA LYS A 464 -13.72 14.15 21.22
C LYS A 464 -14.21 15.16 22.24
N GLN A 465 -13.32 15.72 23.07
CA GLN A 465 -13.70 16.73 24.06
C GLN A 465 -14.30 17.98 23.41
N MET A 466 -13.73 18.45 22.29
CA MET A 466 -14.27 19.60 21.58
C MET A 466 -15.69 19.35 21.07
N MET A 467 -15.97 18.15 20.55
CA MET A 467 -17.29 17.78 20.05
C MET A 467 -18.30 17.55 21.19
N ASN A 468 -17.89 16.91 22.29
CA ASN A 468 -18.76 16.60 23.43
C ASN A 468 -19.27 17.81 24.21
N THR A 469 -18.64 18.97 24.05
CA THR A 469 -19.05 20.19 24.77
C THR A 469 -20.21 20.92 24.07
N VAL A 470 -20.74 20.39 22.96
CA VAL A 470 -21.91 20.93 22.22
C VAL A 470 -23.19 20.40 22.86
N ASP A 471 -24.10 21.30 23.25
CA ASP A 471 -25.42 20.91 23.74
C ASP A 471 -26.14 20.12 22.63
N HIS A 472 -26.56 18.91 22.97
CA HIS A 472 -26.86 17.82 22.02
C HIS A 472 -28.17 18.00 21.25
N ASP A 473 -28.17 18.88 20.25
CA ASP A 473 -29.17 18.86 19.19
C ASP A 473 -28.61 18.06 18.00
N GLU A 474 -29.12 16.84 17.78
CA GLU A 474 -28.79 15.97 16.63
C GLU A 474 -28.83 16.73 15.30
N GLN A 475 -29.68 17.75 15.19
CA GLN A 475 -29.79 18.61 14.01
C GLN A 475 -28.53 19.44 13.79
N THR A 476 -27.83 19.86 14.85
CA THR A 476 -26.60 20.66 14.81
C THR A 476 -25.39 19.81 14.44
N GLU A 477 -25.31 18.57 14.92
CA GLU A 477 -24.27 17.62 14.50
C GLU A 477 -24.43 17.25 13.03
N LEU A 478 -25.63 16.87 12.58
CA LEU A 478 -25.93 16.64 11.16
C LEU A 478 -25.73 17.90 10.31
N ASP A 479 -25.97 19.09 10.86
CA ASP A 479 -25.62 20.35 10.21
C ASP A 479 -24.11 20.60 10.18
N ILE A 480 -23.33 20.17 11.16
CA ILE A 480 -21.86 20.32 11.15
C ILE A 480 -21.23 19.29 10.19
N PHE A 481 -21.64 18.03 10.27
CA PHE A 481 -21.31 16.98 9.31
C PHE A 481 -21.85 17.26 7.90
N GLY A 482 -22.97 17.99 7.79
CA GLY A 482 -23.57 18.43 6.53
C GLY A 482 -23.01 19.74 5.97
N LYS A 483 -22.58 20.69 6.82
CA LYS A 483 -21.93 21.96 6.44
C LYS A 483 -20.47 21.75 6.07
N VAL A 484 -19.79 20.82 6.75
CA VAL A 484 -18.52 20.24 6.30
C VAL A 484 -18.89 19.20 5.25
N LYS A 485 -19.23 19.64 4.01
CA LYS A 485 -19.61 18.82 2.84
C LYS A 485 -18.53 17.81 2.44
N VAL A 486 -18.27 16.85 3.31
CA VAL A 486 -17.16 15.92 3.25
C VAL A 486 -17.69 14.49 3.24
N MET A 487 -18.92 14.27 3.71
CA MET A 487 -19.60 13.00 3.61
C MET A 487 -21.00 13.17 3.00
N ASN A 488 -21.29 12.39 1.97
CA ASN A 488 -22.64 12.26 1.43
C ASN A 488 -23.53 11.67 2.54
N LYS A 489 -24.70 12.29 2.76
CA LYS A 489 -25.74 11.86 3.73
C LYS A 489 -26.01 10.36 3.69
N TYR A 490 -25.95 9.74 2.50
CA TYR A 490 -26.17 8.31 2.28
C TYR A 490 -25.07 7.40 2.85
N VAL A 491 -23.80 7.81 2.74
CA VAL A 491 -22.65 7.04 3.22
C VAL A 491 -22.62 7.05 4.75
N PHE A 492 -22.94 8.20 5.35
CA PHE A 492 -23.10 8.34 6.80
C PHE A 492 -24.27 7.51 7.34
N SER A 493 -25.42 7.49 6.65
CA SER A 493 -26.58 6.68 7.08
C SER A 493 -26.39 5.17 6.90
N SER A 494 -25.70 4.73 5.83
CA SER A 494 -25.42 3.29 5.60
C SER A 494 -24.42 2.74 6.61
N PHE A 495 -23.41 3.53 6.95
CA PHE A 495 -22.42 3.25 8.00
C PHE A 495 -23.09 3.04 9.37
N MET A 496 -24.11 3.84 9.68
CA MET A 496 -24.88 3.76 10.91
C MET A 496 -25.72 2.49 11.05
N GLU A 497 -26.25 1.95 9.96
CA GLU A 497 -27.05 0.72 9.98
C GLU A 497 -26.19 -0.55 10.14
N SER A 498 -25.01 -0.61 9.51
CA SER A 498 -24.08 -1.74 9.65
C SER A 498 -23.50 -1.88 11.07
N PHE A 499 -23.21 -0.75 11.74
CA PHE A 499 -22.57 -0.75 13.07
C PHE A 499 -23.51 -1.23 14.19
N ARG A 500 -24.82 -1.06 14.05
CA ARG A 500 -25.85 -1.51 15.02
C ARG A 500 -25.92 -3.02 15.19
N VAL A 501 -25.51 -3.80 14.19
CA VAL A 501 -25.64 -5.27 14.18
C VAL A 501 -24.49 -5.97 14.91
N PHE A 502 -23.33 -5.32 15.07
CA PHE A 502 -22.09 -5.97 15.54
C PHE A 502 -21.81 -5.92 17.06
N PHE A 503 -22.47 -5.03 17.83
CA PHE A 503 -22.09 -4.74 19.22
C PHE A 503 -23.18 -4.92 20.29
N TYR A 504 -24.14 -5.84 20.07
CA TYR A 504 -24.99 -6.35 21.16
C TYR A 504 -24.28 -7.49 21.93
N ALA A 505 -23.19 -7.17 22.62
CA ALA A 505 -22.66 -7.99 23.73
C ALA A 505 -21.63 -7.19 24.55
N GLU A 506 -22.08 -6.66 25.69
CA GLU A 506 -21.26 -6.32 26.87
C GLU A 506 -20.22 -5.19 26.77
N ARG A 507 -20.66 -3.91 26.81
CA ARG A 507 -20.14 -2.80 27.65
C ARG A 507 -20.79 -1.45 27.27
N PRO A 508 -21.35 -0.67 28.22
CA PRO A 508 -22.08 0.56 27.90
C PRO A 508 -21.21 1.82 28.09
N ASP A 509 -20.28 2.08 27.16
CA ASP A 509 -19.67 3.42 27.04
C ASP A 509 -20.31 4.15 25.84
N MET A 510 -21.44 4.78 26.14
CA MET A 510 -22.46 5.30 25.22
C MET A 510 -21.99 6.39 24.24
N PHE A 511 -20.73 6.84 24.32
CA PHE A 511 -20.18 7.91 23.46
C PHE A 511 -19.35 7.41 22.29
N CYS A 512 -18.92 6.14 22.28
CA CYS A 512 -18.35 5.55 21.06
C CYS A 512 -19.46 5.48 19.96
N LEU A 513 -20.74 5.66 20.33
CA LEU A 513 -21.95 5.65 19.48
C LEU A 513 -22.46 7.03 18.99
N MET A 514 -21.99 8.16 19.52
CA MET A 514 -22.53 9.50 19.17
C MET A 514 -21.71 10.25 18.10
N LEU A 515 -20.56 9.72 17.71
CA LEU A 515 -19.78 10.18 16.54
C LEU A 515 -19.78 9.16 15.40
N ILE A 516 -20.62 8.13 15.53
CA ILE A 516 -20.84 7.08 14.55
C ILE A 516 -22.15 7.39 13.86
#